data_AF-A0A945DNM0-F1
#
_entry.id   AF-A0A945DNM0-F1
#
_cell.length_a   1.000
_cell.length_b   1.000
_cell.length_c   1.000
_cell.angle_alpha   90.00
_cell.angle_beta   90.00
_cell.angle_gamma   90.00
#
_symmetry.space_group_name_H-M   'P 1'
#
loop_
_entity.id
_entity.type
_entity.pdbx_description
1 polymer ?
#
loop_
_entity_poly.entity_id
_entity_poly.type
_entity_poly.pdbx_seq_one_letter_code
_entity_poly.pdbx_strand_id
1 'polypeptide(L)'
;MPREIYLVKVGMSMTEGMVSEWFVEDGGQVKKGDLVYALETEKVNLDVDADYSGTVKHLVEVGVTLEPGDLVGYIFESGEDIPDTLAGAPASAPTETKPEPEPTAPEPVSAPVAASAPVVSRDGHIKSSPAARRLAKELGVDYTRV
;
A
#
# COMPACT_ATOMS: atom_id res chain seq x y z
N MET A 1 -7.35 -29.97 3.77
CA MET A 1 -8.38 -29.18 3.05
C MET A 1 -8.25 -27.76 3.55
N PRO A 2 -7.91 -26.80 2.67
CA PRO A 2 -7.70 -25.42 3.09
C PRO A 2 -9.00 -24.83 3.64
N ARG A 3 -8.87 -23.98 4.65
CA ARG A 3 -9.96 -23.18 5.21
C ARG A 3 -10.02 -21.85 4.46
N GLU A 4 -11.18 -21.53 3.94
CA GLU A 4 -11.42 -20.25 3.25
C GLU A 4 -11.52 -19.12 4.27
N ILE A 5 -10.87 -17.99 3.97
CA ILE A 5 -10.97 -16.75 4.72
C ILE A 5 -11.85 -15.81 3.93
N TYR A 6 -12.95 -15.35 4.53
CA TYR A 6 -13.88 -14.44 3.90
C TYR A 6 -13.79 -13.03 4.51
N LEU A 7 -14.15 -12.02 3.73
CA LEU A 7 -14.28 -10.65 4.20
C LEU A 7 -15.44 -10.55 5.20
N VAL A 8 -15.14 -10.21 6.45
CA VAL A 8 -16.17 -10.11 7.50
C VAL A 8 -17.06 -8.87 7.30
N LYS A 9 -18.35 -9.03 7.51
CA LYS A 9 -19.30 -7.90 7.47
C LYS A 9 -19.26 -7.11 8.78
N VAL A 10 -18.84 -5.86 8.72
CA VAL A 10 -18.78 -4.93 9.87
C VAL A 10 -19.96 -3.97 9.83
N GLY A 11 -20.94 -4.21 10.70
CA GLY A 11 -22.13 -3.35 10.82
C GLY A 11 -23.21 -3.61 9.77
N MET A 12 -24.41 -3.10 10.04
CA MET A 12 -25.60 -3.39 9.23
C MET A 12 -25.56 -2.73 7.84
N SER A 13 -24.86 -1.60 7.71
CA SER A 13 -24.83 -0.78 6.50
C SER A 13 -23.59 -0.97 5.61
N MET A 14 -22.70 -1.92 5.92
CA MET A 14 -21.50 -2.15 5.11
C MET A 14 -21.88 -2.78 3.76
N THR A 15 -21.51 -2.10 2.67
CA THR A 15 -21.65 -2.58 1.29
C THR A 15 -20.31 -3.02 0.70
N GLU A 16 -19.22 -2.35 1.07
CA GLU A 16 -17.88 -2.62 0.57
C GLU A 16 -16.84 -2.48 1.69
N GLY A 17 -15.73 -3.20 1.56
CA GLY A 17 -14.56 -3.10 2.43
C GLY A 17 -13.30 -3.52 1.69
N MET A 18 -12.14 -3.16 2.22
CA MET A 18 -10.86 -3.52 1.62
C MET A 18 -9.89 -4.03 2.67
N VAL A 19 -8.97 -4.90 2.27
CA VAL A 19 -7.86 -5.31 3.12
C VAL A 19 -6.84 -4.17 3.12
N SER A 20 -6.69 -3.46 4.23
CA SER A 20 -5.76 -2.33 4.36
C SER A 20 -4.33 -2.75 4.71
N GLU A 21 -4.17 -3.87 5.40
CA GLU A 21 -2.87 -4.43 5.76
C GLU A 21 -3.00 -5.93 6.02
N TRP A 22 -1.97 -6.71 5.68
CA TRP A 22 -1.80 -8.07 6.15
C TRP A 22 -0.80 -8.08 7.30
N PHE A 23 -1.17 -8.63 8.44
CA PHE A 23 -0.27 -8.78 9.60
C PHE A 23 0.68 -9.98 9.47
N VAL A 24 0.43 -10.82 8.46
CA VAL A 24 1.11 -12.09 8.21
C VAL A 24 1.57 -12.06 6.76
N GLU A 25 2.75 -12.57 6.48
CA GLU A 25 3.25 -12.66 5.10
C GLU A 25 2.56 -13.79 4.33
N ASP A 26 2.62 -13.74 2.99
CA ASP A 26 2.12 -14.83 2.15
C ASP A 26 2.91 -16.11 2.42
N GLY A 27 2.22 -17.19 2.82
CA GLY A 27 2.86 -18.41 3.30
C GLY A 27 3.32 -18.35 4.76
N GLY A 28 2.92 -17.32 5.51
CA GLY A 28 3.24 -17.16 6.93
C GLY A 28 2.35 -18.01 7.85
N GLN A 29 2.87 -18.41 9.02
CA GLN A 29 2.12 -19.18 10.01
C GLN A 29 1.35 -18.29 10.98
N VAL A 30 0.10 -18.67 11.26
CA VAL A 30 -0.79 -18.05 12.24
C VAL A 30 -1.33 -19.07 13.22
N LYS A 31 -1.70 -18.61 14.41
CA LYS A 31 -2.49 -19.37 15.36
C LYS A 31 -3.89 -18.78 15.48
N LYS A 32 -4.83 -19.60 15.94
CA LYS A 32 -6.16 -19.14 16.31
C LYS A 32 -6.07 -17.95 17.29
N GLY A 33 -6.70 -16.84 16.92
CA GLY A 33 -6.70 -15.58 17.66
C GLY A 33 -5.54 -14.63 17.35
N ASP A 34 -4.61 -15.01 16.46
CA ASP A 34 -3.60 -14.08 15.94
C ASP A 34 -4.23 -13.18 14.88
N LEU A 35 -3.78 -11.93 14.78
CA LEU A 35 -4.25 -11.00 13.75
C LEU A 35 -3.78 -11.46 12.37
N VAL A 36 -4.70 -11.49 11.40
CA VAL A 36 -4.41 -11.92 10.02
C VAL A 36 -4.34 -10.71 9.10
N TYR A 37 -5.39 -9.89 9.10
CA TYR A 37 -5.49 -8.72 8.25
C TYR A 37 -6.29 -7.60 8.91
N ALA A 38 -6.05 -6.37 8.49
CA ALA A 38 -6.82 -5.19 8.87
C ALA A 38 -7.87 -4.89 7.79
N LEU A 39 -9.14 -4.97 8.17
CA LEU A 39 -10.27 -4.59 7.32
C LEU A 39 -10.52 -3.09 7.44
N GLU A 40 -10.48 -2.38 6.32
CA GLU A 40 -10.84 -0.97 6.26
C GLU A 40 -12.16 -0.77 5.52
N THR A 41 -13.01 0.08 6.10
CA THR A 41 -14.28 0.52 5.53
C THR A 41 -14.38 2.04 5.67
N GLU A 42 -15.38 2.66 5.02
CA GLU A 42 -15.61 4.11 5.09
C GLU A 42 -15.74 4.68 6.53
N LYS A 43 -16.12 3.83 7.50
CA LYS A 43 -16.41 4.27 8.88
C LYS A 43 -15.55 3.61 9.95
N VAL A 44 -14.97 2.45 9.67
CA VAL A 44 -14.31 1.61 10.68
C VAL A 44 -13.11 0.93 10.04
N ASN A 45 -12.00 0.93 10.76
CA ASN A 45 -10.90 -0.01 10.56
C ASN A 45 -10.98 -1.06 11.67
N LEU A 46 -10.98 -2.34 11.29
CA LEU A 46 -11.15 -3.48 12.19
C LEU A 46 -10.07 -4.52 11.92
N ASP A 47 -9.32 -4.88 12.96
CA ASP A 47 -8.36 -5.97 12.88
C ASP A 47 -9.09 -7.31 12.99
N VAL A 48 -8.88 -8.19 12.00
CA VAL A 48 -9.52 -9.51 11.92
C VAL A 48 -8.54 -10.56 12.40
N ASP A 49 -8.96 -11.35 13.39
CA ASP A 49 -8.19 -12.47 13.92
C ASP A 49 -8.45 -13.79 13.18
N ALA A 50 -7.50 -14.73 13.30
CA ALA A 50 -7.57 -16.03 12.67
C ALA A 50 -8.52 -16.96 13.45
N ASP A 51 -9.54 -17.50 12.77
CA ASP A 51 -10.40 -18.55 13.35
C ASP A 51 -9.67 -19.88 13.56
N TYR A 52 -8.63 -20.13 12.75
CA TYR A 52 -7.90 -21.39 12.68
C TYR A 52 -6.38 -21.16 12.68
N SER A 53 -5.64 -22.11 13.24
CA SER A 53 -4.18 -22.13 13.14
C SER A 53 -3.74 -22.80 11.84
N GLY A 54 -2.70 -22.29 11.21
CA GLY A 54 -2.18 -22.84 9.97
C GLY A 54 -1.26 -21.88 9.24
N THR A 55 -1.11 -22.09 7.93
CA THR A 55 -0.35 -21.22 7.05
C THR A 55 -1.29 -20.40 6.18
N VAL A 56 -1.16 -19.08 6.18
CA VAL A 56 -2.00 -18.15 5.42
C VAL A 56 -1.47 -18.03 4.00
N LYS A 57 -2.37 -18.03 3.02
CA LYS A 57 -2.11 -17.70 1.62
C LYS A 57 -3.04 -16.56 1.21
N HIS A 58 -2.47 -15.48 0.73
CA HIS A 58 -3.22 -14.31 0.29
C HIS A 58 -3.80 -14.59 -1.09
N LEU A 59 -5.07 -14.25 -1.28
CA LEU A 59 -5.75 -14.35 -2.57
C LEU A 59 -6.02 -12.97 -3.18
N VAL A 60 -5.97 -11.93 -2.35
CA VAL A 60 -6.20 -10.53 -2.71
C VAL A 60 -5.05 -9.67 -2.22
N GLU A 61 -4.72 -8.64 -2.99
CA GLU A 61 -3.73 -7.64 -2.59
C GLU A 61 -4.31 -6.61 -1.64
N VAL A 62 -3.43 -5.90 -0.93
CA VAL A 62 -3.80 -4.77 -0.07
C VAL A 62 -4.41 -3.65 -0.93
N GLY A 63 -5.50 -3.05 -0.45
CA GLY A 63 -6.21 -1.95 -1.10
C GLY A 63 -7.23 -2.38 -2.15
N VAL A 64 -7.47 -3.69 -2.33
CA VAL A 64 -8.53 -4.20 -3.21
C VAL A 64 -9.89 -4.08 -2.51
N THR A 65 -10.84 -3.40 -3.16
CA THR A 65 -12.23 -3.31 -2.70
C THR A 65 -12.99 -4.60 -2.98
N LEU A 66 -13.66 -5.12 -1.96
CA LEU A 66 -14.38 -6.39 -1.95
C LEU A 66 -15.75 -6.22 -1.27
N GLU A 67 -16.67 -7.13 -1.59
CA GLU A 67 -17.97 -7.21 -0.95
C GLU A 67 -17.91 -8.11 0.31
N PRO A 68 -18.76 -7.86 1.33
CA PRO A 68 -18.85 -8.75 2.49
C PRO A 68 -19.19 -10.18 2.09
N GLY A 69 -18.36 -11.13 2.51
CA GLY A 69 -18.46 -12.53 2.12
C GLY A 69 -17.61 -12.92 0.92
N ASP A 70 -16.86 -11.99 0.31
CA ASP A 70 -15.86 -12.32 -0.70
C ASP A 70 -14.68 -13.07 -0.08
N LEU A 71 -14.09 -13.96 -0.87
CA LEU A 71 -12.95 -14.75 -0.49
C LEU A 71 -11.66 -13.91 -0.55
N VAL A 72 -10.97 -13.75 0.59
CA VAL A 72 -9.73 -12.96 0.70
C VAL A 72 -8.48 -13.82 0.75
N GLY A 73 -8.59 -15.09 1.14
CA GLY A 73 -7.43 -15.94 1.36
C GLY A 73 -7.79 -17.35 1.80
N TYR A 74 -6.75 -18.13 2.09
CA TYR A 74 -6.87 -19.49 2.61
C TYR A 74 -5.92 -19.72 3.79
N ILE A 75 -6.34 -20.56 4.74
CA ILE A 75 -5.50 -21.10 5.81
C ILE A 75 -5.33 -22.60 5.57
N PHE A 76 -4.08 -23.02 5.37
CA PHE A 76 -3.69 -24.42 5.20
C PHE A 76 -3.29 -25.01 6.54
N GLU A 77 -3.64 -26.27 6.81
CA GLU A 77 -3.12 -26.95 8.00
C GLU A 77 -1.60 -27.15 7.90
N SER A 78 -0.94 -27.22 9.06
CA SER A 78 0.50 -27.43 9.15
C SER A 78 0.93 -28.70 8.43
N GLY A 79 1.63 -28.55 7.30
CA GLY A 79 2.15 -29.65 6.48
C GLY A 79 1.34 -29.96 5.21
N GLU A 80 0.34 -29.15 4.86
CA GLU A 80 -0.32 -29.20 3.56
C GLU A 80 0.46 -28.37 2.53
N ASP A 81 0.64 -28.91 1.31
CA ASP A 81 1.30 -28.20 0.20
C ASP A 81 0.46 -26.97 -0.16
N ILE A 82 1.09 -25.80 -0.16
CA ILE A 82 0.47 -24.53 -0.52
C ILE A 82 0.78 -24.28 -1.99
N PRO A 83 -0.17 -24.49 -2.91
CA PRO A 83 0.08 -24.19 -4.31
C PRO A 83 0.24 -22.68 -4.50
N ASP A 84 1.24 -22.27 -5.28
CA ASP A 84 1.43 -20.87 -5.68
C ASP A 84 0.27 -20.30 -6.51
N THR A 85 -0.60 -21.17 -7.03
CA THR A 85 -1.81 -20.79 -7.77
C THR A 85 -3.02 -21.43 -7.13
N LEU A 86 -3.84 -20.62 -6.46
CA LEU A 86 -5.17 -21.01 -5.99
C LEU A 86 -6.22 -20.49 -6.96
N ALA A 87 -7.02 -21.40 -7.50
CA ALA A 87 -8.14 -21.07 -8.37
C ALA A 87 -9.22 -20.37 -7.55
N GLY A 88 -9.37 -19.05 -7.73
CA GLY A 88 -10.29 -18.23 -6.94
C GLY A 88 -9.83 -16.81 -6.73
N ALA A 89 -8.57 -16.48 -7.06
CA ALA A 89 -8.15 -15.08 -7.18
C ALA A 89 -9.15 -14.37 -8.09
N PRO A 90 -9.80 -13.28 -7.65
CA PRO A 90 -10.38 -12.38 -8.62
C PRO A 90 -9.22 -12.08 -9.54
N ALA A 91 -9.33 -12.53 -10.80
CA ALA A 91 -8.39 -12.15 -11.82
C ALA A 91 -8.32 -10.63 -11.68
N SER A 92 -7.17 -10.11 -11.24
CA SER A 92 -6.89 -8.69 -11.34
C SER A 92 -7.20 -8.38 -12.79
N ALA A 93 -8.39 -7.82 -13.01
CA ALA A 93 -8.73 -7.23 -14.27
C ALA A 93 -7.56 -6.30 -14.50
N PRO A 94 -6.79 -6.50 -15.59
CA PRO A 94 -5.63 -5.66 -15.82
C PRO A 94 -6.14 -4.25 -15.69
N THR A 95 -5.64 -3.54 -14.67
CA THR A 95 -5.91 -2.13 -14.46
C THR A 95 -5.83 -1.54 -15.84
N GLU A 96 -6.99 -1.09 -16.32
CA GLU A 96 -7.12 -0.48 -17.61
C GLU A 96 -6.03 0.57 -17.60
N THR A 97 -4.98 0.30 -18.38
CA THR A 97 -3.99 1.26 -18.75
C THR A 97 -4.79 2.30 -19.50
N LYS A 98 -5.35 3.23 -18.73
CA LYS A 98 -5.73 4.53 -19.23
C LYS A 98 -4.46 5.02 -19.90
N PRO A 99 -4.48 5.20 -21.23
CA PRO A 99 -3.35 5.77 -21.92
C PRO A 99 -3.08 7.12 -21.24
N GLU A 100 -1.98 7.17 -20.51
CA GLU A 100 -1.24 8.39 -20.25
C GLU A 100 -1.14 9.09 -21.62
N PRO A 101 -1.81 10.23 -21.83
CA PRO A 101 -1.60 10.96 -23.06
C PRO A 101 -0.13 11.35 -23.10
N GLU A 102 0.48 11.06 -24.23
CA GLU A 102 1.88 11.28 -24.59
C GLU A 102 2.55 12.46 -23.88
N PRO A 103 3.80 12.30 -23.39
CA PRO A 103 4.63 13.44 -23.05
C PRO A 103 4.97 14.18 -24.34
N THR A 104 4.18 15.20 -24.66
CA THR A 104 4.60 16.26 -25.58
C THR A 104 5.79 16.96 -24.94
N ALA A 105 6.99 16.57 -25.37
CA ALA A 105 8.18 17.39 -25.26
C ALA A 105 8.05 18.62 -26.19
N PRO A 106 8.96 19.58 -26.09
CA PRO A 106 8.87 20.81 -25.31
C PRO A 106 8.66 22.05 -26.21
N GLU A 107 8.27 23.19 -25.66
CA GLU A 107 8.88 24.50 -26.00
C GLU A 107 8.42 25.60 -25.02
N PRO A 108 9.21 26.66 -24.84
CA PRO A 108 9.40 27.37 -23.58
C PRO A 108 8.64 28.69 -23.56
N VAL A 109 8.01 29.05 -22.44
CA VAL A 109 7.77 30.48 -22.17
C VAL A 109 7.74 30.77 -20.68
N SER A 110 8.78 31.50 -20.25
CA SER A 110 8.77 32.57 -19.25
C SER A 110 8.16 32.31 -17.85
N ALA A 111 9.06 32.26 -16.87
CA ALA A 111 8.86 32.88 -15.55
C ALA A 111 8.38 34.35 -15.71
N PRO A 112 7.70 35.00 -14.73
CA PRO A 112 8.26 35.19 -13.39
C PRO A 112 7.29 35.19 -12.17
N VAL A 113 7.80 34.65 -11.05
CA VAL A 113 7.90 35.25 -9.70
C VAL A 113 6.64 35.53 -8.86
N ALA A 114 6.78 35.12 -7.58
CA ALA A 114 6.19 35.62 -6.31
C ALA A 114 5.10 34.73 -5.70
N ALA A 115 5.06 34.41 -4.40
CA ALA A 115 5.99 34.50 -3.27
C ALA A 115 5.28 33.85 -2.06
N SER A 116 5.96 33.00 -1.29
CA SER A 116 5.88 32.98 0.19
C SER A 116 6.97 32.07 0.75
N ALA A 117 7.73 32.61 1.70
CA ALA A 117 9.12 32.29 2.01
C ALA A 117 9.34 31.20 3.08
N PRO A 118 10.53 30.58 3.15
CA PRO A 118 11.04 29.91 4.34
C PRO A 118 11.80 30.90 5.25
N VAL A 119 11.77 30.61 6.56
CA VAL A 119 12.42 31.36 7.64
C VAL A 119 13.95 31.25 7.58
N VAL A 120 14.62 32.40 7.60
CA VAL A 120 16.08 32.56 7.60
C VAL A 120 16.56 32.78 9.03
N SER A 121 17.54 32.00 9.50
CA SER A 121 18.34 32.37 10.67
C SER A 121 19.58 33.15 10.23
N ARG A 122 19.82 34.24 10.96
CA ARG A 122 20.86 35.26 10.76
C ARG A 122 22.26 34.64 10.95
N ASP A 123 23.28 35.26 10.35
CA ASP A 123 24.73 34.93 10.40
C ASP A 123 25.38 34.26 9.16
N GLY A 124 24.76 34.37 7.99
CA GLY A 124 25.51 34.32 6.70
C GLY A 124 26.28 33.04 6.39
N HIS A 125 26.04 31.95 7.13
CA HIS A 125 26.65 30.65 6.89
C HIS A 125 25.59 29.56 6.80
N ILE A 126 25.42 29.03 5.60
CA ILE A 126 24.40 28.05 5.25
C ILE A 126 24.86 26.69 5.78
N LYS A 127 24.18 26.16 6.81
CA LYS A 127 24.43 24.82 7.33
C LYS A 127 23.80 23.77 6.41
N SER A 128 24.41 23.51 5.26
CA SER A 128 24.00 22.38 4.41
C SER A 128 24.61 21.07 4.89
N SER A 129 23.78 20.04 5.04
CA SER A 129 24.20 18.65 5.34
C SER A 129 25.00 18.04 4.17
N PRO A 130 25.85 17.02 4.40
CA PRO A 130 26.64 16.40 3.34
C PRO A 130 25.82 15.84 2.17
N ALA A 131 24.59 15.37 2.45
CA ALA A 131 23.67 14.88 1.43
C ALA A 131 23.16 16.02 0.52
N ALA A 132 22.81 17.17 1.10
CA ALA A 132 22.37 18.33 0.34
C ALA A 132 23.49 18.89 -0.56
N ARG A 133 24.76 18.87 -0.09
CA ARG A 133 25.91 19.29 -0.91
C ARG A 133 26.16 18.35 -2.09
N ARG A 134 25.99 17.03 -1.89
CA ARG A 134 26.13 16.05 -2.97
C ARG A 134 25.08 16.28 -4.06
N LEU A 135 23.83 16.47 -3.66
CA LEU A 135 22.72 16.73 -4.59
C LEU A 135 22.90 18.06 -5.34
N ALA A 136 23.33 19.13 -4.66
CA ALA A 136 23.57 20.42 -5.29
C ALA A 136 24.69 20.38 -6.34
N LYS A 137 25.75 19.58 -6.11
CA LYS A 137 26.82 19.38 -7.09
C LYS A 137 26.34 18.63 -8.33
N GLU A 138 25.46 17.65 -8.16
CA GLU A 138 24.91 16.86 -9.26
C GLU A 138 23.92 17.67 -10.10
N LEU A 139 23.15 18.54 -9.45
CA LEU A 139 22.18 19.44 -10.10
C LEU A 139 22.80 20.77 -10.57
N GLY A 140 24.10 21.00 -10.34
CA GLY A 140 24.80 22.23 -10.72
C GLY A 140 24.33 23.49 -10.01
N VAL A 141 23.71 23.35 -8.82
CA VAL A 141 23.14 24.46 -8.04
C VAL A 141 24.18 25.01 -7.07
N ASP A 142 24.40 26.32 -7.09
CA ASP A 142 25.32 27.00 -6.18
C ASP A 142 24.71 27.12 -4.78
N TYR A 143 25.21 26.29 -3.86
CA TYR A 143 24.72 26.16 -2.48
C TYR A 143 25.37 27.16 -1.51
N THR A 144 26.18 28.11 -2.01
CA THR A 144 26.86 29.11 -1.16
C THR A 144 26.08 30.41 -0.99
N ARG A 145 24.86 30.51 -1.56
CA ARG A 145 24.10 31.78 -1.60
C ARG A 145 22.58 31.68 -1.38
N VAL A 146 22.09 30.63 -0.71
CA VAL A 146 20.67 30.45 -0.34
C VAL A 146 20.43 30.73 1.14
#